data_AF-A0A813GN08-F1
#
_entry.id   AF-A0A813GN08-F1
#
_cell.length_a   1.000
_cell.length_b   1.000
_cell.length_c   1.000
_cell.angle_alpha   90.00
_cell.angle_beta   90.00
_cell.angle_gamma   90.00
#
_symmetry.space_group_name_H-M   'P 1'
#
loop_
_entity.id
_entity.type
_entity.pdbx_description
1 polymer ?
#
loop_
_entity_poly.entity_id
_entity_poly.type
_entity_poly.pdbx_seq_one_letter_code
_entity_poly.pdbx_strand_id
1 'polypeptide(L)'
;AMLRCAQRSVHQFYAQQEALGDRSDVVRAFYLVSGENHLRFDWQAAMGRVRRAKFDRRREIDDWEDCLAMTSGESNALSEIYVCGTKRVTQRALTSLLCHEGLHNLARRTRPGNPFFSEELEHMAMALIGDPQLVHQSSL
;
A
#
# COMPACT_ATOMS: atom_id res chain seq x y z
N ALA A 1 12.92 -17.10 2.47
CA ALA A 1 13.78 -16.42 1.48
C ALA A 1 12.97 -15.43 0.64
N MET A 2 11.94 -15.89 -0.09
CA MET A 2 11.13 -15.06 -1.00
C MET A 2 10.41 -13.86 -0.33
N LEU A 3 9.66 -14.09 0.76
CA LEU A 3 8.95 -13.01 1.47
C LEU A 3 9.89 -11.92 1.98
N ARG A 4 11.00 -12.30 2.62
CA ARG A 4 12.02 -11.35 3.08
C ARG A 4 12.65 -10.56 1.93
N CYS A 5 12.84 -11.17 0.76
CA CYS A 5 13.29 -10.43 -0.42
C CYS A 5 12.24 -9.43 -0.89
N ALA A 6 10.96 -9.84 -0.96
CA ALA A 6 9.86 -8.94 -1.32
C ALA A 6 9.75 -7.76 -0.35
N GLN A 7 9.76 -8.03 0.96
CA GLN A 7 9.74 -7.01 2.01
C GLN A 7 10.89 -6.01 1.85
N ARG A 8 12.12 -6.48 1.64
CA ARG A 8 13.27 -5.58 1.40
C ARG A 8 13.10 -4.71 0.17
N SER A 9 12.62 -5.28 -0.94
CA SER A 9 12.36 -4.52 -2.18
C SER A 9 11.28 -3.46 -1.98
N VAL A 10 10.18 -3.79 -1.29
CA VAL A 10 9.10 -2.83 -1.00
C VAL A 10 9.59 -1.74 -0.05
N HIS A 11 10.35 -2.07 0.99
CA HIS A 11 10.94 -1.08 1.89
C HIS A 11 11.87 -0.12 1.15
N GLN A 12 12.71 -0.62 0.24
CA GLN A 12 13.57 0.23 -0.56
C GLN A 12 12.75 1.16 -1.46
N PHE A 13 11.69 0.66 -2.09
CA PHE A 13 10.78 1.46 -2.89
C PHE A 13 10.09 2.54 -2.04
N TYR A 14 9.52 2.21 -0.88
CA TYR A 14 8.89 3.20 0.01
C TYR A 14 9.87 4.25 0.50
N ALA A 15 11.09 3.87 0.90
CA ALA A 15 12.10 4.82 1.30
C ALA A 15 12.49 5.79 0.17
N GLN A 16 12.53 5.30 -1.08
CA GLN A 16 12.76 6.15 -2.25
C GLN A 16 11.58 7.12 -2.48
N GLN A 17 10.34 6.63 -2.39
CA GLN A 17 9.14 7.47 -2.56
C GLN A 17 9.02 8.51 -1.44
N GLU A 18 9.25 8.14 -0.19
CA GLU A 18 9.27 9.05 0.95
C GLU A 18 10.33 10.16 0.76
N ALA A 19 11.54 9.80 0.34
CA ALA A 19 12.61 10.77 0.10
C ALA A 19 12.32 11.75 -1.07
N LEU A 20 11.41 11.40 -1.98
CA LEU A 20 10.98 12.28 -3.06
C LEU A 20 9.99 13.36 -2.59
N GLY A 21 9.31 13.16 -1.47
CA GLY A 21 8.25 14.07 -0.98
C GLY A 21 7.15 14.26 -2.03
N ASP A 22 6.80 15.51 -2.33
CA ASP A 22 5.75 15.86 -3.31
C ASP A 22 6.09 15.49 -4.76
N ARG A 23 7.32 15.07 -5.03
CA ARG A 23 7.73 14.50 -6.33
C ARG A 23 7.48 13.01 -6.43
N SER A 24 7.01 12.36 -5.37
CA SER A 24 6.65 10.94 -5.40
C SER A 24 5.38 10.75 -6.24
N ASP A 25 5.43 9.79 -7.17
CA ASP A 25 4.26 9.38 -7.94
C ASP A 25 3.16 8.82 -7.04
N VAL A 26 3.53 8.15 -5.94
CA VAL A 26 2.57 7.68 -4.93
C VAL A 26 1.86 8.87 -4.30
N VAL A 27 2.61 9.85 -3.79
CA VAL A 27 2.04 11.05 -3.14
C VAL A 27 1.13 11.80 -4.10
N ARG A 28 1.59 12.02 -5.34
CA ARG A 28 0.82 12.71 -6.39
C ARG A 28 -0.47 11.98 -6.73
N ALA A 29 -0.44 10.66 -6.86
CA ALA A 29 -1.63 9.87 -7.16
C ALA A 29 -2.69 10.02 -6.06
N PHE A 30 -2.28 9.97 -4.78
CA PHE A 30 -3.21 10.18 -3.67
C PHE A 30 -3.80 11.60 -3.64
N TYR A 31 -2.99 12.63 -3.91
CA TYR A 31 -3.49 13.99 -4.03
C TYR A 31 -4.49 14.14 -5.18
N LEU A 32 -4.14 13.61 -6.36
CA LEU A 32 -4.97 13.69 -7.56
C LEU A 32 -6.35 13.05 -7.36
N VAL A 33 -6.37 11.83 -6.83
CA VAL A 33 -7.63 11.09 -6.65
C VAL A 33 -8.46 11.65 -5.50
N SER A 34 -7.82 12.09 -4.42
CA SER A 34 -8.55 12.62 -3.26
C SER A 34 -9.11 14.03 -3.47
N GLY A 35 -8.47 14.84 -4.32
CA GLY A 35 -8.76 16.26 -4.47
C GLY A 35 -8.48 17.10 -3.21
N GLU A 36 -7.77 16.54 -2.23
CA GLU A 36 -7.42 17.24 -0.99
C GLU A 36 -6.15 18.08 -1.19
N ASN A 37 -6.08 19.26 -0.59
CA ASN A 37 -4.87 20.10 -0.68
C ASN A 37 -3.76 19.65 0.29
N HIS A 38 -4.12 18.94 1.36
CA HIS A 38 -3.18 18.55 2.41
C HIS A 38 -3.47 17.14 2.92
N LEU A 39 -2.51 16.25 2.73
CA LEU A 39 -2.54 14.88 3.23
C LEU A 39 -1.34 14.61 4.12
N ARG A 40 -1.54 13.73 5.10
CA ARG A 40 -0.45 13.16 5.90
C ARG A 40 -0.15 11.75 5.41
N PHE A 41 1.10 11.48 5.06
CA PHE A 41 1.55 10.16 4.63
C PHE A 41 2.31 9.47 5.77
N ASP A 42 1.81 8.31 6.21
CA ASP A 42 2.41 7.53 7.30
C ASP A 42 3.25 6.37 6.74
N TRP A 43 4.39 6.72 6.14
CA TRP A 43 5.34 5.77 5.55
C TRP A 43 5.90 4.79 6.57
N GLN A 44 6.11 5.24 7.81
CA GLN A 44 6.57 4.38 8.90
C GLN A 44 5.56 3.29 9.22
N ALA A 45 4.26 3.60 9.31
CA ALA A 45 3.22 2.60 9.49
C ALA A 45 3.14 1.63 8.31
N ALA A 46 3.24 2.13 7.07
CA ALA A 46 3.24 1.32 5.85
C ALA A 46 4.41 0.31 5.83
N MET A 47 5.64 0.78 6.07
CA MET A 47 6.81 -0.07 6.22
C MET A 47 6.66 -1.05 7.40
N GLY A 48 6.02 -0.61 8.49
CA GLY A 48 5.71 -1.47 9.63
C GLY A 48 4.81 -2.65 9.26
N ARG A 49 3.73 -2.41 8.49
CA ARG A 49 2.82 -3.45 8.00
C ARG A 49 3.55 -4.42 7.06
N VAL A 50 4.31 -3.90 6.10
CA VAL A 50 5.11 -4.73 5.17
C VAL A 50 6.10 -5.61 5.92
N ARG A 51 6.79 -5.07 6.92
CA ARG A 51 7.73 -5.84 7.75
C ARG A 51 7.06 -6.99 8.51
N ARG A 52 5.84 -6.77 9.01
CA ARG A 52 5.06 -7.79 9.74
C ARG A 52 4.32 -8.75 8.83
N ALA A 53 4.26 -8.47 7.52
CA ALA A 53 3.58 -9.31 6.56
C ALA A 53 4.04 -10.77 6.67
N LYS A 54 3.07 -11.70 6.62
CA LYS A 54 3.31 -13.13 6.86
C LYS A 54 2.50 -14.00 5.90
N PHE A 55 3.01 -15.21 5.66
CA PHE A 55 2.24 -16.21 4.91
C PHE A 55 1.21 -16.84 5.83
N ASP A 56 -0.04 -16.85 5.40
CA ASP A 56 -1.06 -17.68 6.00
C ASP A 56 -0.94 -19.11 5.47
N ARG A 57 -0.24 -19.95 6.22
CA ARG A 57 -0.13 -21.39 5.93
C ARG A 57 -1.12 -22.23 6.72
N ARG A 58 -1.80 -21.61 7.69
CA ARG A 58 -2.67 -22.29 8.64
C ARG A 58 -4.15 -22.07 8.31
N ARG A 59 -4.45 -21.28 7.27
CA ARG A 59 -5.79 -20.83 6.91
C ARG A 59 -6.42 -20.09 8.08
N GLU A 60 -5.64 -19.18 8.67
CA GLU A 60 -6.16 -18.19 9.64
C GLU A 60 -7.18 -17.26 8.96
N ILE A 61 -7.06 -17.10 7.65
CA ILE A 61 -8.04 -16.46 6.80
C ILE A 61 -8.81 -17.57 6.06
N ASP A 62 -10.12 -17.58 6.30
CA ASP A 62 -11.02 -18.63 5.86
C ASP A 62 -11.20 -18.69 4.33
N ASP A 63 -11.06 -17.55 3.65
CA ASP A 63 -11.27 -17.43 2.20
C ASP A 63 -10.11 -16.74 1.48
N TRP A 64 -9.63 -17.40 0.43
CA TRP A 64 -8.58 -16.91 -0.46
C TRP A 64 -9.01 -17.00 -1.94
N GLU A 65 -10.26 -17.33 -2.29
CA GLU A 65 -10.66 -17.74 -3.64
C GLU A 65 -10.16 -16.78 -4.72
N ASP A 66 -10.35 -15.47 -4.52
CA ASP A 66 -10.03 -14.43 -5.52
C ASP A 66 -8.82 -13.56 -5.20
N CYS A 67 -8.04 -13.88 -4.15
CA CYS A 67 -6.88 -13.08 -3.76
C CYS A 67 -5.65 -13.91 -3.42
N LEU A 68 -4.48 -13.26 -3.50
CA LEU A 68 -3.18 -13.83 -3.14
C LEU A 68 -2.55 -13.14 -1.92
N ALA A 69 -3.00 -11.94 -1.61
CA ALA A 69 -2.69 -11.20 -0.42
C ALA A 69 -3.91 -10.36 -0.03
N MET A 70 -4.03 -10.02 1.24
CA MET A 70 -5.03 -9.09 1.74
C MET A 70 -4.56 -8.47 3.04
N THR A 71 -5.16 -7.33 3.38
CA THR A 71 -5.02 -6.69 4.67
C THR A 71 -6.18 -7.12 5.58
N SER A 72 -5.88 -7.67 6.76
CA SER A 72 -6.90 -8.19 7.70
C SER A 72 -6.58 -7.84 9.15
N GLY A 73 -7.62 -7.51 9.93
CA GLY A 73 -7.54 -7.19 11.36
C GLY A 73 -8.78 -6.46 11.88
N GLU A 74 -8.84 -6.23 13.19
CA GLU A 74 -10.00 -5.64 13.87
C GLU A 74 -10.25 -4.16 13.54
N SER A 75 -9.23 -3.46 13.04
CA SER A 75 -9.33 -2.06 12.61
C SER A 75 -8.23 -1.71 11.61
N ASN A 76 -8.38 -0.59 10.90
CA ASN A 76 -7.35 -0.06 9.99
C ASN A 76 -5.98 0.17 10.66
N ALA A 77 -5.97 0.39 11.98
CA ALA A 77 -4.74 0.59 12.75
C ALA A 77 -4.09 -0.74 13.17
N LEU A 78 -4.88 -1.80 13.34
CA LEU A 78 -4.45 -3.12 13.81
C LEU A 78 -4.32 -4.13 12.68
N SER A 79 -4.60 -3.73 11.44
CA SER A 79 -4.55 -4.63 10.29
C SER A 79 -3.12 -5.03 9.93
N GLU A 80 -2.97 -6.30 9.57
CA GLU A 80 -1.73 -6.90 9.09
C GLU A 80 -1.90 -7.39 7.65
N ILE A 81 -0.78 -7.53 6.95
CA ILE A 81 -0.77 -8.06 5.58
C ILE A 81 -0.57 -9.57 5.65
N TYR A 82 -1.53 -10.31 5.11
CA TYR A 82 -1.46 -11.74 4.96
C TYR A 82 -1.27 -12.09 3.49
N VAL A 83 -0.47 -13.11 3.22
CA VAL A 83 -0.26 -13.66 1.88
C VAL A 83 -0.66 -15.12 1.89
N CYS A 84 -1.42 -15.56 0.90
CA CYS A 84 -1.83 -16.96 0.77
C CYS A 84 -0.60 -17.88 0.76
N GLY A 85 -0.48 -18.76 1.76
CA GLY A 85 0.67 -19.65 1.90
C GLY A 85 0.59 -20.92 1.06
N THR A 86 -0.53 -21.17 0.39
CA THR A 86 -0.82 -22.41 -0.36
C THR A 86 -0.83 -22.22 -1.87
N LYS A 87 -1.08 -21.00 -2.36
CA LYS A 87 -1.04 -20.65 -3.78
C LYS A 87 0.39 -20.33 -4.22
N ARG A 88 0.76 -20.73 -5.44
CA ARG A 88 2.08 -20.41 -6.01
C ARG A 88 2.12 -18.96 -6.46
N VAL A 89 3.17 -18.23 -6.09
CA VAL A 89 3.39 -16.83 -6.49
C VAL A 89 4.84 -16.63 -6.90
N THR A 90 5.09 -15.81 -7.92
CA THR A 90 6.45 -15.43 -8.31
C THR A 90 7.00 -14.37 -7.37
N GLN A 91 8.34 -14.21 -7.31
CA GLN A 91 8.95 -13.17 -6.49
C GLN A 91 8.43 -11.78 -6.89
N ARG A 92 8.28 -11.52 -8.20
CA ARG A 92 7.77 -10.25 -8.73
C ARG A 92 6.32 -10.00 -8.30
N ALA A 93 5.45 -10.99 -8.45
CA ALA A 93 4.06 -10.89 -8.05
C ALA A 93 3.94 -10.68 -6.52
N LEU A 94 4.73 -11.39 -5.71
CA LEU A 94 4.75 -11.21 -4.26
C LEU A 94 5.20 -9.81 -3.86
N THR A 95 6.26 -9.28 -4.48
CA THR A 95 6.70 -7.90 -4.25
C THR A 95 5.60 -6.90 -4.62
N SER A 96 4.91 -7.12 -5.74
CA SER A 96 3.79 -6.27 -6.16
C SER A 96 2.63 -6.30 -5.17
N LEU A 97 2.24 -7.49 -4.72
CA LEU A 97 1.16 -7.68 -3.74
C LEU A 97 1.49 -6.98 -2.41
N LEU A 98 2.69 -7.21 -1.86
CA LEU A 98 3.10 -6.54 -0.62
C LEU A 98 3.19 -5.02 -0.78
N CYS A 99 3.60 -4.54 -1.96
CA CYS A 99 3.61 -3.11 -2.25
C CYS A 99 2.20 -2.54 -2.25
N HIS A 100 1.26 -3.21 -2.91
CA HIS A 100 -0.15 -2.81 -2.94
C HIS A 100 -0.75 -2.78 -1.54
N GLU A 101 -0.70 -3.90 -0.82
CA GLU A 101 -1.27 -4.03 0.53
C GLU A 101 -0.65 -3.04 1.53
N GLY A 102 0.65 -2.75 1.40
CA GLY A 102 1.31 -1.79 2.27
C GLY A 102 0.85 -0.34 2.07
N LEU A 103 0.32 0.02 0.89
CA LEU A 103 -0.16 1.36 0.56
C LEU A 103 -1.54 1.67 1.14
N HIS A 104 -2.34 0.66 1.50
CA HIS A 104 -3.59 0.88 2.22
C HIS A 104 -3.37 1.65 3.52
N ASN A 105 -4.21 2.64 3.83
CA ASN A 105 -4.09 3.53 4.98
C ASN A 105 -2.75 4.33 5.03
N LEU A 106 -2.02 4.45 3.92
CA LEU A 106 -0.81 5.29 3.85
C LEU A 106 -1.14 6.77 3.97
N ALA A 107 -2.02 7.26 3.09
CA ALA A 107 -2.44 8.64 3.06
C ALA A 107 -3.61 8.86 4.03
N ARG A 108 -3.57 9.95 4.79
CA ARG A 108 -4.61 10.32 5.75
C ARG A 108 -5.04 11.76 5.54
N ARG A 109 -6.35 11.96 5.64
CA ARG A 109 -6.95 13.30 5.68
C ARG A 109 -6.51 14.02 6.95
N THR A 110 -6.30 15.32 6.82
CA THR A 110 -5.93 16.22 7.92
C THR A 110 -7.11 16.99 8.50
N ARG A 111 -8.25 17.01 7.79
CA ARG A 111 -9.50 17.66 8.22
C ARG A 111 -10.18 16.91 9.38
N PRO A 112 -11.02 17.58 10.18
CA PRO A 112 -11.81 16.92 11.24
C PRO A 112 -12.68 15.77 10.69
N GLY A 113 -12.80 14.68 11.45
CA GLY A 113 -13.61 13.51 11.10
C GLY A 113 -12.78 12.26 10.85
N ASN A 114 -13.26 11.38 9.96
CA ASN A 114 -12.58 10.14 9.62
C ASN A 114 -11.28 10.43 8.82
N PRO A 115 -10.08 10.09 9.35
CA PRO A 115 -8.82 10.37 8.67
C PRO A 115 -8.55 9.41 7.50
N PHE A 116 -9.24 8.27 7.44
CA PHE A 116 -9.00 7.23 6.44
C PHE A 116 -9.81 7.44 5.16
N PHE A 117 -9.23 7.05 4.04
CA PHE A 117 -9.93 6.97 2.76
C PHE A 117 -10.79 5.71 2.67
N SER A 118 -11.75 5.71 1.75
CA SER A 118 -12.42 4.47 1.35
C SER A 118 -11.46 3.62 0.53
N GLU A 119 -11.61 2.30 0.57
CA GLU A 119 -10.78 1.37 -0.20
C GLU A 119 -10.80 1.68 -1.70
N GLU A 120 -11.97 2.03 -2.25
CA GLU A 120 -12.11 2.42 -3.65
C GLU A 120 -11.19 3.60 -4.03
N LEU A 121 -11.12 4.62 -3.17
CA LEU A 121 -10.28 5.80 -3.43
C LEU A 121 -8.80 5.42 -3.32
N GLU A 122 -8.43 4.60 -2.34
CA GLU A 122 -7.06 4.09 -2.22
C GLU A 122 -6.68 3.25 -3.45
N HIS A 123 -7.55 2.36 -3.92
CA HIS A 123 -7.33 1.55 -5.11
C HIS A 123 -7.22 2.39 -6.38
N MET A 124 -8.07 3.42 -6.53
CA MET A 124 -7.95 4.38 -7.64
C MET A 124 -6.59 5.09 -7.61
N ALA A 125 -6.14 5.57 -6.45
CA ALA A 125 -4.81 6.19 -6.32
C ALA A 125 -3.70 5.21 -6.69
N MET A 126 -3.78 3.96 -6.22
CA MET A 126 -2.79 2.93 -6.54
C MET A 126 -2.78 2.56 -8.03
N ALA A 127 -3.93 2.58 -8.69
CA ALA A 127 -4.03 2.30 -10.13
C ALA A 127 -3.36 3.36 -11.00
N LEU A 128 -3.25 4.60 -10.50
CA LEU A 128 -2.58 5.70 -11.20
C LEU A 128 -1.06 5.71 -11.03
N ILE A 129 -0.49 4.93 -10.10
CA ILE A 129 0.98 4.96 -9.86
C ILE A 129 1.71 4.51 -11.12
N GLY A 130 2.55 5.41 -11.66
CA GLY A 130 3.27 5.19 -12.91
C GLY A 130 2.47 5.53 -14.18
N ASP A 131 1.26 6.08 -14.06
CA ASP A 131 0.54 6.66 -15.19
C ASP A 131 1.31 7.90 -15.69
N PRO A 132 1.60 8.00 -17.00
CA PRO A 132 2.27 9.16 -17.59
C PRO A 132 1.61 10.51 -17.26
N GLN A 133 0.31 10.53 -16.98
CA GLN A 133 -0.42 11.74 -16.59
C GLN A 133 0.10 12.35 -15.28
N LEU A 134 0.70 11.55 -14.37
CA LEU A 134 1.34 12.04 -13.14
C LEU A 134 2.66 12.80 -13.40
N VAL A 135 3.27 12.60 -14.56
CA VAL A 135 4.53 13.27 -14.97
C VAL A 135 4.26 14.68 -15.51
N HIS A 136 3.06 14.93 -16.04
CA HIS A 136 2.74 16.16 -16.77
C HIS A 136 1.92 17.19 -15.99
N GLN A 137 1.42 16.88 -14.79
CA GLN A 137 0.82 17.89 -13.93
C GLN A 137 1.91 18.76 -13.29
N SER A 138 2.15 19.91 -13.94
CA SER A 138 2.90 21.01 -13.36
C SER A 138 2.07 21.62 -12.23
N SER A 139 2.72 21.85 -11.10
CA SER A 139 2.24 22.43 -9.84
C SER A 139 0.96 23.28 -9.97
N LEU A 140 -0.12 22.83 -9.33
CA LEU A 140 -1.22 23.69 -8.89
C LEU A 140 -0.83 24.40 -7.58
#